data_AF-A0A8T3KZ37-F1
#
_entry.id   AF-A0A8T3KZ37-F1
#
_cell.length_a   1.000
_cell.length_b   1.000
_cell.length_c   1.000
_cell.angle_alpha   90.00
_cell.angle_beta   90.00
_cell.angle_gamma   90.00
#
_symmetry.space_group_name_H-M   'P 1'
#
loop_
_entity.id
_entity.type
_entity.pdbx_description
1 polymer ?
#
loop_
_entity_poly.entity_id
_entity_poly.type
_entity_poly.pdbx_seq_one_letter_code
_entity_poly.pdbx_strand_id
1 'polypeptide(L)'
;MAWTKAKFQQILDDSGINGEVVMAYQQGQDPLVKGFAQGEGICAGICYTFLRHDLVQPNGMQRSKGVQGGRSTASARFVQALLEAKIREGSGGKSFGEAIAPVMKRDGLSSRVVAKGSADLFGLGAGVAMAIDDLLTTSAPPHGTATLAVMIRIRKSTGGQHATAFTAVVPDGPVLFLDPNLGKVRFTDALDFGTFWEEKMEAIYANRGYDQYFLEVFS
;
A
#
# COMPACT_ATOMS: atom_id res chain seq x y z
N MET A 1 23.86 -4.30 -4.76
CA MET A 1 23.92 -2.86 -4.40
C MET A 1 23.01 -2.62 -3.20
N ALA A 2 23.39 -1.75 -2.26
CA ALA A 2 22.56 -1.44 -1.10
C ALA A 2 21.38 -0.52 -1.50
N TRP A 3 20.14 -0.94 -1.20
CA TRP A 3 18.95 -0.09 -1.38
C TRP A 3 18.95 1.01 -0.31
N THR A 4 18.98 2.28 -0.71
CA THR A 4 19.04 3.44 0.20
C THR A 4 18.03 4.51 -0.22
N LYS A 5 17.72 5.45 0.69
CA LYS A 5 16.85 6.60 0.38
C LYS A 5 17.35 7.39 -0.83
N ALA A 6 18.66 7.67 -0.88
CA ALA A 6 19.27 8.38 -1.99
C ALA A 6 19.15 7.61 -3.31
N LYS A 7 19.35 6.29 -3.29
CA LYS A 7 19.21 5.48 -4.51
C LYS A 7 17.76 5.38 -4.98
N PHE A 8 16.81 5.29 -4.04
CA PHE A 8 15.39 5.29 -4.39
C PHE A 8 14.97 6.65 -4.95
N GLN A 9 15.44 7.76 -4.36
CA GLN A 9 15.18 9.10 -4.90
C GLN A 9 15.73 9.25 -6.32
N GLN A 10 16.97 8.80 -6.55
CA GLN A 10 17.57 8.82 -7.89
C GLN A 10 16.73 8.09 -8.94
N ILE A 11 16.07 6.97 -8.59
CA ILE A 11 15.20 6.23 -9.53
C ILE A 11 13.99 7.08 -9.94
N LEU A 12 13.41 7.85 -9.02
CA LEU A 12 12.32 8.77 -9.32
C LEU A 12 12.82 9.92 -10.22
N ASP A 13 13.93 10.54 -9.83
CA ASP A 13 14.53 11.66 -10.55
C ASP A 13 14.94 11.28 -11.99
N ASP A 14 15.61 10.14 -12.17
CA ASP A 14 16.03 9.61 -13.49
C ASP A 14 14.83 9.29 -14.40
N SER A 15 13.64 9.12 -13.82
CA SER A 15 12.40 8.81 -14.53
C SER A 15 11.49 10.02 -14.72
N GLY A 16 11.90 11.20 -14.24
CA GLY A 16 11.09 12.42 -14.32
C GLY A 16 9.81 12.37 -13.46
N ILE A 17 9.73 11.48 -12.47
CA ILE A 17 8.57 11.34 -11.59
C ILE A 17 8.73 12.28 -10.40
N ASN A 18 7.79 13.19 -10.18
CA ASN A 18 7.85 14.15 -9.07
C ASN A 18 7.41 13.50 -7.75
N GLY A 19 8.36 12.92 -7.04
CA GLY A 19 8.13 12.31 -5.73
C GLY A 19 9.28 12.52 -4.75
N GLU A 20 8.95 12.65 -3.47
CA GLU A 20 9.89 12.70 -2.36
C GLU A 20 9.92 11.34 -1.65
N VAL A 21 11.07 10.66 -1.65
CA VAL A 21 11.26 9.46 -0.82
C VAL A 21 11.34 9.88 0.64
N VAL A 22 10.24 9.71 1.38
CA VAL A 22 10.18 10.01 2.82
C VAL A 22 11.06 9.05 3.60
N MET A 23 11.00 7.76 3.25
CA MET A 23 11.72 6.67 3.92
C MET A 23 12.08 5.59 2.91
N ALA A 24 13.25 4.95 3.05
CA ALA A 24 13.58 3.74 2.32
C ALA A 24 14.14 2.70 3.29
N TYR A 25 13.69 1.46 3.16
CA TYR A 25 14.16 0.35 3.97
C TYR A 25 15.49 -0.18 3.43
N GLN A 26 16.57 -0.10 4.21
CA GLN A 26 17.85 -0.67 3.78
C GLN A 26 17.79 -2.20 3.81
N GLN A 27 17.99 -2.84 2.65
CA GLN A 27 18.11 -4.30 2.57
C GLN A 27 19.28 -4.77 3.46
N GLY A 28 18.97 -5.55 4.49
CA GLY A 28 19.95 -6.27 5.31
C GLY A 28 20.59 -5.51 6.48
N GLN A 29 20.29 -4.23 6.71
CA GLN A 29 20.90 -3.42 7.78
C GLN A 29 19.93 -3.04 8.91
N ASP A 30 18.63 -3.02 8.65
CA ASP A 30 17.63 -2.74 9.67
C ASP A 30 17.12 -4.07 10.27
N PRO A 31 17.37 -4.37 11.56
CA PRO A 31 16.83 -5.55 12.23
C PRO A 31 15.31 -5.65 12.11
N LEU A 32 14.62 -4.50 11.94
CA LEU A 32 13.19 -4.44 11.68
C LEU A 32 12.88 -4.87 10.24
N VAL A 33 13.70 -4.57 9.22
CA VAL A 33 13.44 -4.97 7.82
C VAL A 33 13.72 -6.46 7.57
N LYS A 34 14.65 -7.08 8.30
CA LYS A 34 14.79 -8.56 8.31
C LYS A 34 13.53 -9.26 8.83
N GLY A 35 12.79 -8.62 9.73
CA GLY A 35 11.47 -9.10 10.20
C GLY A 35 10.30 -8.65 9.32
N PHE A 36 10.26 -7.38 8.88
CA PHE A 36 9.03 -6.74 8.41
C PHE A 36 8.62 -7.02 6.97
N ALA A 37 9.56 -7.35 6.08
CA ALA A 37 9.33 -7.30 4.63
C ALA A 37 9.54 -8.65 3.92
N GLN A 38 10.61 -9.36 4.26
CA GLN A 38 10.96 -10.63 3.60
C GLN A 38 10.96 -11.86 4.53
N GLY A 39 10.86 -11.66 5.85
CA GLY A 39 10.98 -12.74 6.85
C GLY A 39 9.67 -13.17 7.52
N GLU A 40 8.80 -12.23 7.93
CA GLU A 40 7.61 -12.56 8.74
C GLU A 40 6.28 -12.55 7.97
N GLY A 41 6.23 -12.03 6.74
CA GLY A 41 5.00 -12.05 5.93
C GLY A 41 3.89 -11.07 6.38
N ILE A 42 4.24 -10.00 7.13
CA ILE A 42 3.27 -9.09 7.79
C ILE A 42 2.88 -7.83 7.00
N CYS A 43 3.07 -7.84 5.67
CA CYS A 43 2.89 -6.67 4.82
C CYS A 43 1.48 -6.06 4.90
N ALA A 44 0.43 -6.87 4.92
CA ALA A 44 -0.95 -6.38 4.98
C ALA A 44 -1.27 -5.74 6.34
N GLY A 45 -0.73 -6.30 7.43
CA GLY A 45 -0.84 -5.71 8.76
C GLY A 45 -0.13 -4.36 8.89
N ILE A 46 1.03 -4.21 8.24
CA ILE A 46 1.77 -2.92 8.19
C ILE A 46 0.96 -1.88 7.42
N CYS A 47 0.45 -2.26 6.24
CA CYS A 47 -0.38 -1.39 5.41
C CYS A 47 -1.64 -0.93 6.15
N TYR A 48 -2.35 -1.84 6.84
CA TYR A 48 -3.50 -1.44 7.65
C TYR A 48 -3.12 -0.48 8.78
N THR A 49 -2.00 -0.72 9.48
CA THR A 49 -1.53 0.16 10.55
C THR A 49 -1.21 1.56 10.02
N PHE A 50 -0.64 1.65 8.81
CA PHE A 50 -0.39 2.90 8.11
C PHE A 50 -1.70 3.62 7.75
N LEU A 51 -2.65 2.94 7.09
CA LEU A 51 -3.92 3.54 6.68
C LEU A 51 -4.76 4.00 7.88
N ARG A 52 -4.85 3.15 8.92
CA ARG A 52 -5.57 3.48 10.15
C ARG A 52 -5.01 4.73 10.82
N HIS A 53 -3.69 4.89 10.85
CA HIS A 53 -3.08 6.07 11.47
C HIS A 53 -3.57 7.35 10.81
N ASP A 54 -3.65 7.37 9.48
CA ASP A 54 -4.08 8.53 8.73
C ASP A 54 -5.61 8.75 8.78
N LEU A 55 -6.41 7.69 8.88
CA LEU A 55 -7.86 7.78 8.99
C LEU A 55 -8.35 8.21 10.38
N VAL A 56 -7.67 7.75 11.45
CA VAL A 56 -8.13 7.97 12.84
C VAL A 56 -7.52 9.24 13.44
N GLN A 57 -6.44 9.80 12.87
CA GLN A 57 -5.84 11.04 13.35
C GLN A 57 -6.06 12.21 12.38
N PRO A 58 -6.69 13.33 12.83
CA PRO A 58 -7.06 14.45 11.96
C PRO A 58 -5.88 15.26 11.37
N ASN A 59 -4.63 14.80 11.53
CA ASN A 59 -3.41 15.40 10.97
C ASN A 59 -2.46 14.33 10.36
N GLY A 60 -2.99 13.19 9.92
CA GLY A 60 -2.26 11.96 9.54
C GLY A 60 -1.07 12.17 8.59
N MET A 61 -1.27 12.91 7.50
CA MET A 61 -0.23 13.14 6.48
C MET A 61 1.03 13.85 7.02
N GLN A 62 0.93 14.64 8.09
CA GLN A 62 2.08 15.32 8.68
C GLN A 62 2.87 14.45 9.68
N ARG A 63 2.27 13.38 10.20
CA ARG A 63 2.81 12.62 11.36
C ARG A 63 3.23 11.19 11.06
N SER A 64 3.11 10.70 9.83
CA SER A 64 3.51 9.34 9.46
C SER A 64 5.03 9.04 9.55
N LYS A 65 5.82 9.93 10.19
CA LYS A 65 7.23 9.72 10.59
C LYS A 65 7.44 8.42 11.39
N GLY A 66 6.41 7.86 12.03
CA GLY A 66 6.53 6.75 12.97
C GLY A 66 5.70 5.51 12.64
N VAL A 67 6.10 4.71 11.65
CA VAL A 67 5.95 3.23 11.76
C VAL A 67 7.31 2.65 12.21
N GLN A 68 8.01 3.37 13.08
CA GLN A 68 9.35 3.02 13.58
C GLN A 68 9.33 2.57 15.06
N GLY A 69 8.17 2.24 15.63
CA GLY A 69 8.03 1.88 17.05
C GLY A 69 7.62 0.43 17.30
N GLY A 70 8.14 -0.22 18.33
CA GLY A 70 7.81 -1.63 18.66
C GLY A 70 6.31 -1.92 18.89
N ARG A 71 5.49 -0.91 19.24
CA ARG A 71 4.03 -1.05 19.37
C ARG A 71 3.30 -1.14 18.02
N SER A 72 3.79 -0.48 16.97
CA SER A 72 3.18 -0.60 15.63
C SER A 72 3.43 -1.98 15.02
N THR A 73 4.55 -2.62 15.35
CA THR A 73 4.88 -3.98 14.90
C THR A 73 3.95 -5.04 15.47
N ALA A 74 3.69 -5.00 16.78
CA ALA A 74 2.83 -5.98 17.43
C ALA A 74 1.39 -5.91 16.89
N SER A 75 0.90 -4.69 16.63
CA SER A 75 -0.41 -4.48 16.01
C SER A 75 -0.46 -5.01 14.57
N ALA A 76 0.58 -4.74 13.77
CA ALA A 76 0.68 -5.28 12.42
C ALA A 76 0.71 -6.82 12.39
N ARG A 77 1.49 -7.45 13.28
CA ARG A 77 1.53 -8.92 13.42
C ARG A 77 0.17 -9.51 13.78
N PHE A 78 -0.55 -8.89 14.71
CA PHE A 78 -1.87 -9.35 15.10
C PHE A 78 -2.87 -9.29 13.93
N VAL A 79 -2.88 -8.16 13.20
CA VAL A 79 -3.74 -7.99 12.02
C VAL A 79 -3.38 -9.00 10.93
N GLN A 80 -2.09 -9.22 10.69
CA GLN A 80 -1.64 -10.24 9.74
C GLN A 80 -2.09 -11.66 10.15
N ALA A 81 -1.96 -12.01 11.43
CA ALA A 81 -2.35 -13.33 11.91
C ALA A 81 -3.85 -13.61 11.71
N LEU A 82 -4.70 -12.59 11.85
CA LEU A 82 -6.13 -12.69 11.53
C LEU A 82 -6.36 -12.95 10.03
N LEU A 83 -5.65 -12.23 9.15
CA LEU A 83 -5.70 -12.48 7.71
C LEU A 83 -5.31 -13.92 7.38
N GLU A 84 -4.19 -14.40 7.94
CA GLU A 84 -3.69 -15.76 7.69
C GLU A 84 -4.63 -16.84 8.21
N ALA A 85 -5.24 -16.63 9.39
CA ALA A 85 -6.27 -17.53 9.90
C ALA A 85 -7.45 -17.64 8.91
N LYS A 86 -7.93 -16.51 8.39
CA LYS A 86 -9.02 -16.50 7.42
C LYS A 86 -8.65 -17.13 6.08
N ILE A 87 -7.41 -16.94 5.62
CA ILE A 87 -6.91 -17.62 4.42
C ILE A 87 -6.90 -19.14 4.62
N ARG A 88 -6.44 -19.62 5.78
CA ARG A 88 -6.49 -21.06 6.13
C ARG A 88 -7.92 -21.61 6.20
N GLU A 89 -8.88 -20.80 6.64
CA GLU A 89 -10.31 -21.12 6.63
C GLU A 89 -10.96 -21.06 5.23
N GLY A 90 -10.22 -20.71 4.18
CA GLY A 90 -10.73 -20.58 2.81
C GLY A 90 -11.59 -19.34 2.54
N SER A 91 -11.73 -18.43 3.52
CA SER A 91 -12.56 -17.23 3.43
C SER A 91 -11.75 -15.93 3.27
N GLY A 92 -10.46 -15.91 3.65
CA GLY A 92 -9.59 -14.71 3.64
C GLY A 92 -9.06 -14.26 2.28
N GLY A 93 -9.46 -14.94 1.19
CA GLY A 93 -9.04 -14.59 -0.16
C GLY A 93 -9.90 -13.50 -0.83
N LYS A 94 -11.07 -13.18 -0.29
CA LYS A 94 -12.06 -12.31 -0.97
C LYS A 94 -11.86 -10.81 -0.70
N SER A 95 -11.73 -10.43 0.57
CA SER A 95 -11.45 -9.06 1.02
C SER A 95 -10.51 -9.11 2.23
N PHE A 96 -9.61 -8.13 2.33
CA PHE A 96 -8.78 -7.99 3.52
C PHE A 96 -9.63 -7.51 4.71
N GLY A 97 -10.51 -6.55 4.50
CA GLY A 97 -11.37 -6.03 5.55
C GLY A 97 -12.30 -7.08 6.13
N GLU A 98 -12.88 -7.97 5.31
CA GLU A 98 -13.65 -9.12 5.81
C GLU A 98 -12.81 -9.99 6.75
N ALA A 99 -11.55 -10.22 6.40
CA ALA A 99 -10.66 -11.06 7.20
C ALA A 99 -10.31 -10.42 8.56
N ILE A 100 -10.28 -9.09 8.64
CA ILE A 100 -9.93 -8.33 9.85
C ILE A 100 -11.12 -7.56 10.45
N ALA A 101 -12.35 -7.95 10.09
CA ALA A 101 -13.58 -7.25 10.48
C ALA A 101 -13.72 -6.94 11.98
N PRO A 102 -13.31 -7.82 12.92
CA PRO A 102 -13.32 -7.49 14.35
C PRO A 102 -12.43 -6.30 14.71
N VAL A 103 -11.29 -6.15 14.03
CA VAL A 103 -10.34 -5.04 14.22
C VAL A 103 -10.92 -3.75 13.63
N MET A 104 -11.46 -3.82 12.40
CA MET A 104 -12.08 -2.65 11.77
C MET A 104 -13.26 -2.13 12.59
N LYS A 105 -14.13 -3.02 13.08
CA LYS A 105 -15.25 -2.66 13.96
C LYS A 105 -14.80 -1.95 15.23
N ARG A 106 -13.73 -2.43 15.88
CA ARG A 106 -13.13 -1.78 17.06
C ARG A 106 -12.59 -0.38 16.73
N ASP A 107 -11.99 -0.24 15.55
CA ASP A 107 -11.38 1.00 15.09
C ASP A 107 -12.42 1.97 14.50
N GLY A 108 -13.70 1.58 14.39
CA GLY A 108 -14.76 2.38 13.80
C GLY A 108 -14.68 2.50 12.27
N LEU A 109 -13.96 1.58 11.63
CA LEU A 109 -13.68 1.58 10.19
C LEU A 109 -14.47 0.51 9.45
N SER A 110 -14.59 0.71 8.16
CA SER A 110 -15.16 -0.18 7.15
C SER A 110 -14.23 -0.26 5.95
N SER A 111 -14.45 -1.24 5.06
CA SER A 111 -13.74 -1.29 3.79
C SER A 111 -14.64 -1.79 2.65
N ARG A 112 -14.25 -1.45 1.41
CA ARG A 112 -14.84 -2.04 0.19
C ARG A 112 -13.77 -2.31 -0.85
N VAL A 113 -13.87 -3.44 -1.54
CA VAL A 113 -13.07 -3.71 -2.73
C VAL A 113 -13.63 -2.89 -3.89
N VAL A 114 -12.80 -2.07 -4.52
CA VAL A 114 -13.19 -1.14 -5.59
C VAL A 114 -12.70 -1.59 -6.96
N ALA A 115 -11.59 -2.32 -7.02
CA ALA A 115 -11.08 -2.88 -8.26
C ALA A 115 -10.41 -4.23 -8.00
N LYS A 116 -10.48 -5.11 -9.00
CA LYS A 116 -9.74 -6.37 -9.06
C LYS A 116 -9.40 -6.70 -10.52
N GLY A 117 -8.23 -7.26 -10.77
CA GLY A 117 -7.83 -7.65 -12.12
C GLY A 117 -6.64 -8.60 -12.16
N SER A 118 -6.29 -9.06 -13.37
CA SER A 118 -5.08 -9.83 -13.65
C SER A 118 -4.17 -9.12 -14.64
N ALA A 119 -2.88 -9.45 -14.60
CA ALA A 119 -1.85 -8.92 -15.47
C ALA A 119 -2.01 -9.36 -16.94
N ASP A 120 -2.81 -10.39 -17.22
CA ASP A 120 -2.98 -10.97 -18.56
C ASP A 120 -3.58 -9.98 -19.59
N LEU A 121 -4.26 -8.94 -19.12
CA LEU A 121 -4.94 -7.97 -19.99
C LEU A 121 -4.04 -6.78 -20.38
N PHE A 122 -3.30 -6.22 -19.42
CA PHE A 122 -2.59 -4.94 -19.59
C PHE A 122 -1.22 -4.88 -18.90
N GLY A 123 -0.76 -5.96 -18.24
CA GLY A 123 0.32 -5.90 -17.25
C GLY A 123 -0.20 -5.48 -15.86
N LEU A 124 0.51 -5.87 -14.80
CA LEU A 124 0.03 -5.67 -13.43
C LEU A 124 0.02 -4.18 -13.06
N GLY A 125 1.09 -3.46 -13.39
CA GLY A 125 1.31 -2.05 -13.07
C GLY A 125 0.36 -1.14 -13.82
N ALA A 126 0.17 -1.35 -15.13
CA ALA A 126 -0.80 -0.58 -15.89
C ALA A 126 -2.24 -0.82 -15.39
N GLY A 127 -2.60 -2.08 -15.10
CA GLY A 127 -3.91 -2.40 -14.53
C GLY A 127 -4.15 -1.72 -13.17
N VAL A 128 -3.13 -1.69 -12.30
CA VAL A 128 -3.21 -0.98 -11.02
C VAL A 128 -3.25 0.53 -11.21
N ALA A 129 -2.42 1.09 -12.10
CA ALA A 129 -2.38 2.53 -12.39
C ALA A 129 -3.73 3.04 -12.91
N MET A 130 -4.35 2.33 -13.86
CA MET A 130 -5.70 2.65 -14.35
C MET A 130 -6.75 2.59 -13.24
N ALA A 131 -6.68 1.58 -12.37
CA ALA A 131 -7.62 1.45 -11.25
C ALA A 131 -7.43 2.55 -10.19
N ILE A 132 -6.19 3.05 -10.01
CA ILE A 132 -5.89 4.20 -9.16
C ILE A 132 -6.47 5.48 -9.77
N ASP A 133 -6.24 5.71 -11.06
CA ASP A 133 -6.72 6.90 -11.78
C ASP A 133 -8.26 7.01 -11.74
N ASP A 134 -8.96 5.91 -12.07
CA ASP A 134 -10.42 5.84 -11.97
C ASP A 134 -10.91 6.10 -10.54
N LEU A 135 -10.24 5.50 -9.54
CA LEU A 135 -10.61 5.69 -8.13
C LEU A 135 -10.43 7.14 -7.67
N LEU A 136 -9.32 7.78 -8.01
CA LEU A 136 -9.02 9.16 -7.61
C LEU A 136 -9.97 10.15 -8.28
N THR A 137 -10.32 9.91 -9.55
CA THR A 137 -11.27 10.73 -10.31
C THR A 137 -12.69 10.59 -9.79
N THR A 138 -13.15 9.35 -9.53
CA THR A 138 -14.55 9.08 -9.12
C THR A 138 -14.83 9.34 -7.65
N SER A 139 -13.79 9.43 -6.81
CA SER A 139 -13.92 9.66 -5.38
C SER A 139 -13.82 11.13 -4.96
N ALA A 140 -13.64 12.05 -5.91
CA ALA A 140 -13.62 13.47 -5.65
C ALA A 140 -15.00 13.94 -5.12
N PRO A 141 -15.08 14.56 -3.92
CA PRO A 141 -16.34 15.10 -3.43
C PRO A 141 -16.78 16.29 -4.30
N PRO A 142 -18.09 16.55 -4.44
CA PRO A 142 -18.58 17.69 -5.21
C PRO A 142 -18.12 19.04 -4.65
N HIS A 143 -17.80 19.09 -3.35
CA HIS A 143 -17.28 20.26 -2.66
C HIS A 143 -16.21 19.86 -1.63
N GLY A 144 -15.15 20.67 -1.53
CA GLY A 144 -14.09 20.50 -0.55
C GLY A 144 -13.08 19.41 -0.94
N THR A 145 -12.37 18.89 0.06
CA THR A 145 -11.42 17.79 -0.11
C THR A 145 -11.76 16.62 0.80
N ALA A 146 -11.40 15.41 0.38
CA ALA A 146 -11.52 14.19 1.16
C ALA A 146 -10.19 13.44 1.19
N THR A 147 -9.96 12.65 2.24
CA THR A 147 -8.83 11.73 2.31
C THR A 147 -9.29 10.34 1.96
N LEU A 148 -8.65 9.74 0.96
CA LEU A 148 -8.80 8.34 0.61
C LEU A 148 -7.68 7.54 1.27
N ALA A 149 -8.03 6.34 1.75
CA ALA A 149 -7.10 5.38 2.32
C ALA A 149 -7.29 4.06 1.60
N VAL A 150 -6.25 3.60 0.92
CA VAL A 150 -6.36 2.49 -0.05
C VAL A 150 -5.27 1.47 0.21
N MET A 151 -5.67 0.20 0.31
CA MET A 151 -4.75 -0.94 0.26
C MET A 151 -4.74 -1.52 -1.16
N ILE A 152 -3.55 -1.75 -1.68
CA ILE A 152 -3.33 -2.47 -2.93
C ILE A 152 -2.74 -3.82 -2.56
N ARG A 153 -3.53 -4.88 -2.70
CA ARG A 153 -3.05 -6.25 -2.55
C ARG A 153 -2.70 -6.80 -3.92
N ILE A 154 -1.53 -7.39 -4.02
CA ILE A 154 -1.06 -8.08 -5.22
C ILE A 154 -0.81 -9.55 -4.88
N ARG A 155 -1.16 -10.45 -5.80
CA ARG A 155 -1.10 -11.89 -5.59
C ARG A 155 -0.45 -12.58 -6.77
N LYS A 156 0.16 -13.74 -6.51
CA LYS A 156 0.56 -14.70 -7.53
C LYS A 156 -0.53 -15.75 -7.66
N SER A 157 -0.90 -16.11 -8.88
CA SER A 157 -1.77 -17.27 -9.15
C SER A 157 -1.23 -18.57 -8.55
N THR A 158 0.09 -18.71 -8.51
CA THR A 158 0.83 -19.87 -7.95
C THR A 158 0.90 -19.88 -6.42
N GLY A 159 0.37 -18.86 -5.75
CA GLY A 159 0.47 -18.70 -4.30
C GLY A 159 1.55 -17.69 -3.90
N GLY A 160 1.26 -16.94 -2.84
CA GLY A 160 2.03 -15.77 -2.43
C GLY A 160 1.23 -14.49 -2.65
N GLN A 161 1.32 -13.58 -1.68
CA GLN A 161 0.61 -12.32 -1.68
C GLN A 161 1.50 -11.24 -1.06
N HIS A 162 1.30 -10.01 -1.50
CA HIS A 162 1.90 -8.83 -0.92
C HIS A 162 0.87 -7.71 -0.84
N ALA A 163 1.12 -6.74 0.03
CA ALA A 163 0.26 -5.59 0.19
C ALA A 163 1.12 -4.32 0.22
N THR A 164 0.64 -3.31 -0.47
CA THR A 164 1.10 -1.92 -0.38
C THR A 164 -0.12 -1.05 -0.06
N ALA A 165 0.09 0.22 0.27
CA ALA A 165 -1.00 1.12 0.61
C ALA A 165 -0.67 2.56 0.26
N PHE A 166 -1.70 3.37 0.04
CA PHE A 166 -1.54 4.81 -0.09
C PHE A 166 -2.68 5.58 0.57
N THR A 167 -2.39 6.82 0.95
CA THR A 167 -3.39 7.83 1.27
C THR A 167 -3.32 8.96 0.26
N ALA A 168 -4.47 9.51 -0.14
CA ALA A 168 -4.54 10.58 -1.12
C ALA A 168 -5.53 11.65 -0.66
N VAL A 169 -5.22 12.91 -0.92
CA VAL A 169 -6.21 14.00 -0.82
C VAL A 169 -6.83 14.21 -2.19
N VAL A 170 -8.16 14.20 -2.27
CA VAL A 170 -8.91 14.40 -3.52
C VAL A 170 -9.84 15.61 -3.41
N PRO A 171 -10.05 16.37 -4.50
CA PRO A 171 -9.35 16.28 -5.78
C PRO A 171 -7.92 16.88 -5.71
N ASP A 172 -7.04 16.41 -6.61
CA ASP A 172 -5.73 17.00 -6.96
C ASP A 172 -4.74 17.27 -5.80
N GLY A 173 -4.83 16.50 -4.72
CA GLY A 173 -3.94 16.65 -3.58
C GLY A 173 -2.79 15.64 -3.56
N PRO A 174 -1.89 15.76 -2.56
CA PRO A 174 -0.73 14.89 -2.45
C PRO A 174 -1.14 13.44 -2.16
N VAL A 175 -0.29 12.52 -2.63
CA VAL A 175 -0.42 11.08 -2.38
C VAL A 175 0.76 10.62 -1.53
N LEU A 176 0.48 9.89 -0.44
CA LEU A 176 1.50 9.24 0.37
C LEU A 176 1.40 7.73 0.20
N PHE A 177 2.42 7.15 -0.43
CA PHE A 177 2.54 5.72 -0.70
C PHE A 177 3.44 5.04 0.33
N LEU A 178 3.08 3.81 0.70
CA LEU A 178 3.88 2.89 1.51
C LEU A 178 3.93 1.51 0.84
N ASP A 179 5.16 1.05 0.64
CA ASP A 179 5.47 -0.35 0.40
C ASP A 179 6.28 -0.88 1.58
N PRO A 180 5.79 -1.89 2.32
CA PRO A 180 6.54 -2.53 3.40
C PRO A 180 7.92 -3.05 2.99
N ASN A 181 8.14 -3.34 1.70
CA ASN A 181 9.42 -3.84 1.18
C ASN A 181 10.37 -2.73 0.71
N LEU A 182 9.87 -1.55 0.35
CA LEU A 182 10.67 -0.50 -0.27
C LEU A 182 10.81 0.72 0.62
N GLY A 183 9.71 1.19 1.21
CA GLY A 183 9.66 2.40 2.00
C GLY A 183 8.42 3.24 1.72
N LYS A 184 8.54 4.55 1.96
CA LYS A 184 7.48 5.54 1.77
C LYS A 184 7.90 6.61 0.77
N VAL A 185 6.97 6.96 -0.11
CA VAL A 185 7.15 8.01 -1.13
C VAL A 185 5.96 8.94 -1.07
N ARG A 186 6.20 10.24 -1.13
CA ARG A 186 5.16 11.27 -1.25
C ARG A 186 5.19 11.82 -2.67
N PHE A 187 4.06 11.81 -3.35
CA PHE A 187 3.87 12.40 -4.67
C PHE A 187 3.08 13.70 -4.53
N THR A 188 3.36 14.66 -5.42
CA THR A 188 2.65 15.95 -5.44
C THR A 188 1.23 15.81 -5.97
N ASP A 189 1.01 14.86 -6.89
CA ASP A 189 -0.27 14.63 -7.55
C ASP A 189 -0.48 13.15 -7.90
N ALA A 190 -1.67 12.86 -8.42
CA ALA A 190 -2.12 11.54 -8.82
C ALA A 190 -1.41 11.01 -10.08
N LEU A 191 -1.00 11.89 -10.99
CA LEU A 191 -0.40 11.52 -12.26
C LEU A 191 0.97 10.88 -12.02
N ASP A 192 1.83 11.56 -11.25
CA ASP A 192 3.15 11.04 -10.88
C ASP A 192 3.05 9.71 -10.12
N PHE A 193 2.02 9.57 -9.26
CA PHE A 193 1.77 8.33 -8.55
C PHE A 193 1.32 7.19 -9.49
N GLY A 194 0.47 7.48 -10.47
CA GLY A 194 0.05 6.53 -11.50
C GLY A 194 1.23 6.05 -12.36
N THR A 195 2.04 6.98 -12.86
CA THR A 195 3.26 6.67 -13.63
C THR A 195 4.26 5.86 -12.82
N PHE A 196 4.42 6.15 -11.52
CA PHE A 196 5.25 5.35 -10.63
C PHE A 196 4.78 3.88 -10.54
N TRP A 197 3.47 3.64 -10.46
CA TRP A 197 2.91 2.30 -10.45
C TRP A 197 3.10 1.57 -11.78
N GLU A 198 2.80 2.25 -12.88
CA GLU A 198 2.91 1.70 -14.22
C GLU A 198 4.36 1.33 -14.55
N GLU A 199 5.32 2.20 -14.29
CA GLU A 199 6.68 1.99 -14.75
C GLU A 199 7.57 1.26 -13.75
N LYS A 200 7.49 1.62 -12.45
CA LYS A 200 8.47 1.15 -11.45
C LYS A 200 7.94 -0.03 -10.67
N MET A 201 6.68 0.01 -10.26
CA MET A 201 6.10 -1.10 -9.50
C MET A 201 5.84 -2.32 -10.38
N GLU A 202 5.53 -2.13 -11.66
CA GLU A 202 5.48 -3.23 -12.64
C GLU A 202 6.79 -4.01 -12.68
N ALA A 203 7.91 -3.31 -12.89
CA ALA A 203 9.22 -3.93 -12.95
C ALA A 203 9.60 -4.65 -11.64
N ILE A 204 9.09 -4.21 -10.49
CA ILE A 204 9.36 -4.84 -9.19
C ILE A 204 8.50 -6.08 -8.98
N TYR A 205 7.22 -6.05 -9.38
CA TYR A 205 6.26 -7.08 -9.04
C TYR A 205 5.96 -8.08 -10.15
N ALA A 206 5.84 -7.64 -11.40
CA ALA A 206 5.65 -8.55 -12.53
C ALA A 206 6.85 -9.50 -12.65
N ASN A 207 8.09 -8.99 -12.52
CA ASN A 207 9.31 -9.82 -12.53
C ASN A 207 9.40 -10.83 -11.36
N ARG A 208 8.60 -10.64 -10.30
CA ARG A 208 8.50 -11.57 -9.17
C ARG A 208 7.32 -12.53 -9.31
N GLY A 209 6.61 -12.50 -10.44
CA GLY A 209 5.49 -13.38 -10.76
C GLY A 209 4.18 -13.00 -10.06
N TYR A 210 4.02 -11.75 -9.63
CA TYR A 210 2.70 -11.24 -9.23
C TYR A 210 1.89 -10.91 -10.49
N ASP A 211 0.66 -11.42 -10.54
CA ASP A 211 -0.18 -11.42 -11.73
C ASP A 211 -1.65 -11.06 -11.44
N GLN A 212 -1.98 -10.75 -10.19
CA GLN A 212 -3.32 -10.35 -9.77
C GLN A 212 -3.24 -9.14 -8.83
N TYR A 213 -4.25 -8.27 -8.89
CA TYR A 213 -4.38 -7.13 -7.98
C TYR A 213 -5.80 -6.95 -7.43
N PHE A 214 -5.88 -6.32 -6.26
CA PHE A 214 -7.12 -5.91 -5.59
C PHE A 214 -6.90 -4.55 -4.92
N LEU A 215 -7.74 -3.58 -5.22
CA LEU A 215 -7.77 -2.29 -4.54
C LEU A 215 -8.93 -2.28 -3.55
N GLU A 216 -8.64 -1.90 -2.31
CA GLU A 216 -9.62 -1.86 -1.23
C GLU A 216 -9.53 -0.51 -0.50
N VAL A 217 -10.65 0.20 -0.47
CA VAL A 217 -10.78 1.51 0.19
C VAL A 217 -11.23 1.31 1.62
N PHE A 218 -10.67 2.08 2.56
CA PHE A 218 -11.01 2.07 3.98
C PHE A 218 -11.60 3.43 4.38
N SER A 219 -12.66 3.40 5.20
CA SER A 219 -13.41 4.59 5.65
C SER A 219 -14.08 4.37 7.00
#